data_AF-A0A8T6U7C3-F1
#
_entry.id   AF-A0A8T6U7C3-F1
#
_cell.length_a   1.000
_cell.length_b   1.000
_cell.length_c   1.000
_cell.angle_alpha   90.00
_cell.angle_beta   90.00
_cell.angle_gamma   90.00
#
_symmetry.space_group_name_H-M   'P 1'
#
loop_
_entity.id
_entity.type
_entity.pdbx_description
1 polymer ?
#
loop_
_entity_poly.entity_id
_entity_poly.type
_entity_poly.pdbx_seq_one_letter_code
_entity_poly.pdbx_strand_id
1 'polypeptide(L)'
;MAYQKIVKTIPVEKREKLSDKLLNFVLKSKKEDKMPSDLANTILNQWQLGPLTTEAGLAALLEAAVLLESEKTMEFLEQELQLVDVAKAIKEAK
;
A
#
# COMPACT_ATOMS: atom_id res chain seq x y z
N MET A 1 11.18 3.35 -4.31
CA MET A 1 12.08 2.18 -4.49
C MET A 1 11.96 1.15 -3.35
N ALA A 2 11.87 1.56 -2.09
CA ALA A 2 11.73 0.62 -0.96
C ALA A 2 10.45 -0.24 -1.05
N TYR A 3 9.29 0.38 -1.29
CA TYR A 3 8.01 -0.32 -1.38
C TYR A 3 7.94 -1.37 -2.49
N GLN A 4 8.59 -1.14 -3.65
CA GLN A 4 8.67 -2.14 -4.73
C GLN A 4 9.43 -3.42 -4.33
N LYS A 5 10.42 -3.32 -3.44
CA LYS A 5 11.11 -4.51 -2.91
C LYS A 5 10.26 -5.24 -1.89
N ILE A 6 9.53 -4.49 -1.07
CA ILE A 6 8.65 -5.02 -0.03
C ILE A 6 7.48 -5.80 -0.63
N VAL A 7 6.83 -5.28 -1.67
CA VAL A 7 5.68 -5.99 -2.30
C VAL A 7 6.07 -7.30 -2.99
N LYS A 8 7.34 -7.48 -3.35
CA LYS A 8 7.85 -8.75 -3.92
C LYS A 8 7.84 -9.88 -2.91
N THR A 9 7.94 -9.58 -1.61
CA THR A 9 7.86 -10.60 -0.56
C THR A 9 6.41 -10.95 -0.21
N ILE A 10 5.42 -10.28 -0.80
CA ILE A 10 4.00 -10.51 -0.53
C ILE A 10 3.49 -11.65 -1.44
N PRO A 11 2.97 -12.75 -0.85
CA PRO A 11 2.38 -13.85 -1.60
C PRO A 11 1.26 -13.38 -2.52
N VAL A 12 1.19 -13.92 -3.74
CA VAL A 12 0.21 -13.52 -4.76
C VAL A 12 -1.23 -13.69 -4.25
N GLU A 13 -1.50 -14.74 -3.48
CA GLU A 13 -2.79 -15.04 -2.86
C GLU A 13 -3.31 -13.93 -1.94
N LYS A 14 -2.40 -13.15 -1.34
CA LYS A 14 -2.74 -12.06 -0.41
C LYS A 14 -2.84 -10.70 -1.11
N ARG A 15 -2.41 -10.59 -2.38
CA ARG A 15 -2.29 -9.31 -3.11
C ARG A 15 -3.64 -8.65 -3.39
N GLU A 16 -4.66 -9.44 -3.71
CA GLU A 16 -6.01 -8.93 -3.97
C GLU A 16 -6.62 -8.30 -2.70
N LYS A 17 -6.69 -9.08 -1.61
CA LYS A 17 -7.17 -8.60 -0.31
C LYS A 17 -6.37 -7.39 0.19
N LEU A 18 -5.06 -7.39 -0.02
CA LEU A 18 -4.20 -6.25 0.32
C LEU A 18 -4.57 -5.01 -0.50
N SER A 19 -4.62 -5.12 -1.82
CA SER A 19 -4.97 -4.02 -2.73
C SER A 19 -6.30 -3.39 -2.33
N ASP A 20 -7.34 -4.20 -2.15
CA ASP A 20 -8.68 -3.71 -1.81
C ASP A 20 -8.72 -2.98 -0.47
N LYS A 21 -8.02 -3.51 0.53
CA LYS A 21 -8.00 -2.86 1.85
C LYS A 21 -7.19 -1.57 1.84
N LEU A 22 -6.02 -1.55 1.19
CA LEU A 22 -5.20 -0.34 1.07
C LEU A 22 -5.94 0.74 0.30
N LEU A 23 -6.61 0.38 -0.81
CA LEU A 23 -7.44 1.32 -1.57
C LEU A 23 -8.56 1.89 -0.69
N ASN A 24 -9.22 1.05 0.12
CA ASN A 24 -10.22 1.52 1.07
C ASN A 24 -9.64 2.49 2.12
N PHE A 25 -8.43 2.24 2.62
CA PHE A 25 -7.77 3.16 3.56
C PHE A 25 -7.44 4.50 2.92
N VAL A 26 -6.94 4.48 1.69
CA VAL A 26 -6.63 5.69 0.92
C VAL A 26 -7.91 6.49 0.65
N LEU A 27 -8.96 5.86 0.11
CA LEU A 27 -10.21 6.55 -0.27
C LEU A 27 -11.02 7.07 0.92
N LYS A 28 -10.90 6.43 2.10
CA LYS A 28 -11.63 6.82 3.31
C LYS A 28 -10.79 7.69 4.26
N SER A 29 -9.53 7.95 3.93
CA SER A 29 -8.71 8.84 4.75
C SER A 29 -9.24 10.26 4.63
N LYS A 30 -9.24 10.99 5.75
CA LYS A 30 -9.57 12.42 5.80
C LYS A 30 -8.31 13.30 5.74
N LYS A 31 -7.18 12.70 5.36
CA LYS A 31 -5.85 13.35 5.30
C LYS A 31 -5.41 13.54 3.85
N GLU A 32 -6.36 13.78 2.94
CA GLU A 32 -6.08 13.99 1.51
C GLU A 32 -5.05 15.12 1.27
N ASP A 33 -4.99 16.10 2.17
CA ASP A 33 -3.99 17.17 2.20
C ASP A 33 -2.55 16.67 2.33
N LYS A 34 -2.35 15.47 2.89
CA LYS A 34 -1.04 14.83 3.05
C LYS A 34 -0.66 13.96 1.87
N MET A 35 -1.54 13.73 0.90
CA MET A 35 -1.24 12.94 -0.28
C MET A 35 -0.59 13.81 -1.37
N PRO A 36 0.68 13.54 -1.74
CA PRO A 36 1.31 14.24 -2.85
C PRO A 36 0.56 13.93 -4.16
N SER A 37 0.34 14.95 -4.99
CA SER A 37 -0.34 14.79 -6.28
C SER A 37 0.36 13.78 -7.19
N ASP A 38 1.69 13.70 -7.15
CA ASP A 38 2.46 12.72 -7.92
C ASP A 38 2.15 11.28 -7.52
N LEU A 39 1.93 11.02 -6.22
CA LEU A 39 1.58 9.70 -5.71
C LEU A 39 0.16 9.33 -6.11
N ALA A 40 -0.78 10.28 -6.02
CA ALA A 40 -2.15 10.09 -6.50
C ALA A 40 -2.18 9.79 -8.00
N ASN A 41 -1.46 10.58 -8.80
CA ASN A 41 -1.33 10.36 -10.25
C ASN A 41 -0.70 9.01 -10.56
N THR A 42 0.28 8.58 -9.79
CA THR A 42 0.90 7.25 -9.94
C THR A 42 -0.12 6.15 -9.73
N ILE A 43 -0.94 6.21 -8.68
CA ILE A 43 -1.98 5.21 -8.42
C ILE A 43 -3.00 5.17 -9.56
N LEU A 44 -3.47 6.34 -10.00
CA LEU A 44 -4.42 6.44 -11.13
C LEU A 44 -3.85 5.87 -12.42
N ASN A 45 -2.59 6.19 -12.74
CA ASN A 45 -1.91 5.66 -13.92
C ASN A 45 -1.75 4.13 -13.84
N GLN A 46 -1.33 3.59 -12.68
CA GLN A 46 -1.25 2.13 -12.49
C GLN A 46 -2.60 1.44 -12.66
N TRP A 47 -3.68 2.06 -12.18
CA TRP A 47 -5.03 1.52 -12.33
C TRP A 47 -5.51 1.53 -13.79
N GLN A 48 -5.14 2.55 -14.58
CA GLN A 48 -5.44 2.61 -16.01
C GLN A 48 -4.68 1.55 -16.82
N LEU A 49 -3.45 1.23 -16.41
CA LEU A 49 -2.62 0.23 -17.06
C LEU A 49 -3.01 -1.22 -16.68
N GLY A 50 -3.74 -1.41 -15.58
CA GLY A 50 -4.24 -2.71 -15.17
C GLY A 50 -4.60 -2.82 -13.68
N PRO A 51 -4.71 -4.04 -13.15
CA PRO A 51 -5.04 -4.25 -11.74
C PRO A 51 -4.00 -3.64 -10.80
N LEU A 52 -4.47 -3.03 -9.72
CA LEU A 52 -3.60 -2.53 -8.64
C LEU A 52 -2.95 -3.64 -7.81
N THR A 53 -3.28 -4.90 -8.09
CA THR A 53 -2.63 -6.10 -7.50
C THR A 53 -1.24 -6.38 -8.08
N THR A 54 -0.84 -5.65 -9.12
CA THR A 54 0.55 -5.67 -9.64
C THR A 54 1.53 -5.11 -8.61
N GLU A 55 2.81 -5.46 -8.74
CA GLU A 55 3.84 -4.97 -7.80
C GLU A 55 3.93 -3.43 -7.80
N ALA A 56 3.83 -2.81 -8.97
CA ALA A 56 3.86 -1.35 -9.08
C ALA A 56 2.61 -0.71 -8.46
N GLY A 57 1.41 -1.26 -8.72
CA GLY A 57 0.16 -0.79 -8.13
C GLY A 57 0.13 -0.94 -6.61
N LEU A 58 0.51 -2.11 -6.09
CA LEU A 58 0.59 -2.39 -4.66
C LEU A 58 1.61 -1.50 -3.97
N ALA A 59 2.76 -1.26 -4.58
CA ALA A 59 3.78 -0.39 -3.99
C ALA A 59 3.25 1.03 -3.80
N ALA A 60 2.57 1.58 -4.82
CA ALA A 60 1.98 2.91 -4.76
C ALA A 60 0.84 2.99 -3.72
N LEU A 61 -0.04 1.98 -3.68
CA LEU A 61 -1.11 1.89 -2.68
C LEU A 61 -0.56 1.78 -1.25
N LEU A 62 0.48 0.98 -1.06
CA LEU A 62 1.09 0.75 0.24
C LEU A 62 1.77 2.02 0.75
N GLU A 63 2.52 2.71 -0.12
CA GLU A 63 3.12 4.00 0.20
C GLU A 63 2.06 5.03 0.60
N ALA A 64 0.99 5.15 -0.17
CA ALA A 64 -0.12 6.05 0.13
C ALA A 64 -0.83 5.70 1.45
N ALA A 65 -1.14 4.42 1.67
CA ALA A 65 -1.82 3.98 2.88
C ALA A 65 -0.96 4.20 4.13
N VAL A 66 0.36 3.96 4.06
CA VAL A 66 1.28 4.24 5.17
C VAL A 66 1.38 5.75 5.43
N LEU A 67 1.41 6.57 4.39
CA LEU A 67 1.50 8.03 4.52
C LEU A 67 0.24 8.61 5.19
N LEU A 68 -0.93 8.15 4.76
CA LEU A 68 -2.22 8.65 5.21
C LEU A 68 -2.64 8.01 6.55
N GLU A 69 -2.63 6.69 6.61
CA GLU A 69 -3.17 5.87 7.70
C GLU A 69 -2.12 4.87 8.19
N SER A 70 -0.94 5.35 8.59
CA SER A 70 0.18 4.51 9.06
C SER A 70 -0.22 3.48 10.10
N GLU A 71 -0.97 3.87 11.13
CA GLU A 71 -1.36 2.95 12.21
C GLU A 71 -2.27 1.83 11.71
N LYS A 72 -3.36 2.18 11.01
CA LYS A 72 -4.30 1.20 10.45
C LYS A 72 -3.65 0.28 9.42
N THR A 73 -2.71 0.82 8.63
CA THR A 73 -1.98 0.06 7.63
C THR A 73 -1.06 -0.97 8.28
N MET A 74 -0.34 -0.59 9.33
CA MET A 74 0.51 -1.52 10.09
C MET A 74 -0.31 -2.58 10.80
N GLU A 75 -1.40 -2.18 11.46
CA GLU A 75 -2.31 -3.11 12.14
C GLU A 75 -2.89 -4.16 11.17
N PHE A 76 -3.33 -3.72 9.98
CA PHE A 76 -3.81 -4.62 8.94
C PHE A 76 -2.74 -5.61 8.45
N LEU A 77 -1.52 -5.13 8.21
CA LEU A 77 -0.42 -5.99 7.76
C LEU A 77 -0.02 -7.00 8.82
N GLU A 78 0.10 -6.59 10.08
CA GLU A 78 0.53 -7.44 11.19
C GLU A 78 -0.56 -8.43 11.60
N GLN A 79 -1.80 -7.98 11.78
CA GLN A 79 -2.88 -8.78 12.38
C GLN A 79 -3.75 -9.51 11.34
N GLU A 80 -4.19 -8.83 10.28
CA GLU A 80 -5.14 -9.42 9.31
C GLU A 80 -4.43 -10.23 8.21
N LEU A 81 -3.22 -9.84 7.81
CA LEU A 81 -2.45 -10.55 6.78
C LEU A 81 -1.29 -11.37 7.33
N GLN A 82 -0.97 -11.23 8.62
CA GLN A 82 0.15 -11.92 9.28
C GLN A 82 1.50 -11.67 8.55
N LEU A 83 1.65 -10.49 7.95
CA LEU A 83 2.84 -10.06 7.21
C LEU A 83 3.72 -9.16 8.11
N VAL A 84 4.11 -9.69 9.27
CA VAL A 84 4.91 -8.95 10.27
C VAL A 84 6.24 -8.47 9.69
N ASP A 85 6.86 -9.27 8.81
CA ASP A 85 8.13 -8.91 8.17
C ASP A 85 7.97 -7.75 7.17
N VAL A 86 6.82 -7.70 6.49
CA VAL A 86 6.47 -6.57 5.60
C VAL A 86 6.26 -5.30 6.42
N ALA A 87 5.54 -5.38 7.54
CA ALA A 87 5.34 -4.25 8.44
C ALA A 87 6.67 -3.75 9.03
N LYS A 88 7.59 -4.65 9.41
CA LYS A 88 8.95 -4.29 9.84
C LYS A 88 9.74 -3.60 8.74
N ALA A 89 9.75 -4.15 7.53
CA ALA A 89 10.46 -3.57 6.40
C ALA A 89 9.94 -2.16 6.05
N ILE A 90 8.64 -1.90 6.22
CA ILE A 90 8.07 -0.56 6.07
C ILE A 90 8.54 0.38 7.17
N LYS A 91 8.61 -0.08 8.43
CA LYS A 91 9.11 0.73 9.56
C LYS A 91 10.59 1.11 9.38
N GLU A 92 11.40 0.21 8.80
CA GLU A 92 12.82 0.44 8.52
C GLU A 92 13.05 1.31 7.28
N ALA A 93 12.11 1.34 6.34
CA ALA A 93 12.16 2.15 5.13
C ALA A 93 11.66 3.60 5.33
N LYS A 94 11.17 3.93 6.52
CA LYS A 94 10.64 5.24 6.92
C LYS A 94 11.73 6.11 7.54
#